data_AF-A0A0K0PU13-F1
#
_entry.id   AF-A0A0K0PU13-F1
#
_cell.length_a   1.000
_cell.length_b   1.000
_cell.length_c   1.000
_cell.angle_alpha   90.00
_cell.angle_beta   90.00
_cell.angle_gamma   90.00
#
_symmetry.space_group_name_H-M   'P 1'
#
loop_
_entity.id
_entity.type
_entity.pdbx_description
1 polymer ?
#
loop_
_entity_poly.entity_id
_entity_poly.type
_entity_poly.pdbx_seq_one_letter_code
_entity_poly.pdbx_strand_id
1 'polypeptide(L)'
;YQAEKERKFYAIIDAFAQNNGHLKITDARYLSALKIFLQAISPGEYAAHKGFARVGREFPGVGPQVACQMQAIDEIRHAQTQIHAMSNYNKFYSGFHAFADQRDRIWYTSVARSFFDDAMSAGPFEFMIAIGFSFEYVLTNLLFVPFMSGAAYN
;
A
#
# COMPACT_ATOMS: atom_id res chain seq x y z
N TYR A 1 -15.85 -10.82 8.58
CA TYR A 1 -14.85 -9.89 9.14
C TYR A 1 -14.50 -8.74 8.19
N GLN A 2 -13.93 -9.00 6.99
CA GLN A 2 -13.48 -7.91 6.10
C GLN A 2 -14.59 -6.91 5.72
N ALA A 3 -15.79 -7.37 5.37
CA ALA A 3 -16.91 -6.48 5.02
C ALA A 3 -17.26 -5.46 6.12
N GLU A 4 -17.20 -5.86 7.39
CA GLU A 4 -17.49 -4.95 8.51
C GLU A 4 -16.36 -3.92 8.71
N LYS A 5 -15.11 -4.29 8.40
CA LYS A 5 -13.98 -3.34 8.39
C LYS A 5 -14.16 -2.30 7.28
N GLU A 6 -14.50 -2.74 6.07
CA GLU A 6 -14.74 -1.84 4.92
C GLU A 6 -15.89 -0.89 5.20
N ARG A 7 -17.01 -1.39 5.75
CA ARG A 7 -18.17 -0.55 6.09
C ARG A 7 -17.80 0.60 7.01
N LYS A 8 -17.00 0.33 8.06
CA LYS A 8 -16.53 1.37 8.99
C LYS A 8 -15.51 2.30 8.34
N PHE A 9 -14.58 1.75 7.57
CA PHE A 9 -13.56 2.52 6.88
C PHE A 9 -14.17 3.56 5.94
N TYR A 10 -15.06 3.16 5.04
CA TYR A 10 -15.68 4.10 4.10
C TYR A 10 -16.60 5.11 4.79
N ALA A 11 -17.31 4.72 5.85
CA ALA A 11 -18.07 5.69 6.65
C ALA A 11 -17.19 6.81 7.22
N ILE A 12 -15.95 6.50 7.63
CA ILE A 12 -14.99 7.49 8.13
C ILE A 12 -14.42 8.33 6.98
N ILE A 13 -14.07 7.72 5.84
CA ILE A 13 -13.55 8.44 4.68
C ILE A 13 -14.57 9.43 4.12
N ASP A 14 -15.84 9.03 4.03
CA ASP A 14 -16.93 9.89 3.59
C ASP A 14 -17.12 11.06 4.55
N ALA A 15 -17.12 10.80 5.86
CA ALA A 15 -17.21 11.85 6.87
C ALA A 15 -15.99 12.80 6.83
N PHE A 16 -14.78 12.27 6.61
CA PHE A 16 -13.56 13.06 6.47
C PHE A 16 -13.65 14.02 5.27
N ALA A 17 -14.10 13.53 4.12
CA ALA A 17 -14.30 14.34 2.93
C ALA A 17 -15.41 15.39 3.12
N GLN A 18 -16.56 14.99 3.66
CA GLN A 18 -17.72 15.86 3.91
C GLN A 18 -17.38 17.04 4.83
N ASN A 19 -16.48 16.83 5.80
CA ASN A 19 -16.12 17.83 6.80
C ASN A 19 -14.83 18.59 6.48
N ASN A 20 -14.33 18.52 5.23
CA ASN A 20 -13.04 19.09 4.83
C ASN A 20 -11.90 18.73 5.80
N GLY A 21 -11.84 17.47 6.22
CA GLY A 21 -10.91 17.01 7.26
C GLY A 21 -9.44 17.26 6.92
N HIS A 22 -9.11 17.40 5.63
CA HIS A 22 -7.77 17.75 5.16
C HIS A 22 -7.28 19.12 5.66
N LEU A 23 -8.17 20.02 6.08
CA LEU A 23 -7.82 21.31 6.69
C LEU A 23 -7.38 21.20 8.15
N LYS A 24 -7.54 20.02 8.76
CA LYS A 24 -7.22 19.78 10.18
C LYS A 24 -5.84 19.17 10.40
N ILE A 25 -5.07 18.97 9.34
CA ILE A 25 -3.67 18.57 9.48
C ILE A 25 -2.86 19.74 10.08
N THR A 26 -1.84 19.40 10.86
CA THR A 26 -0.96 20.31 11.58
C THR A 26 -0.27 21.34 10.68
N ASP A 27 0.25 20.91 9.53
CA ASP A 27 0.95 21.76 8.57
C ASP A 27 0.92 21.13 7.16
N ALA A 28 0.82 21.96 6.12
CA ALA A 28 0.81 21.48 4.73
C ALA A 28 2.08 20.71 4.33
N ARG A 29 3.20 20.89 5.03
CA ARG A 29 4.43 20.10 4.86
C ARG A 29 4.19 18.60 5.07
N TYR A 30 3.26 18.22 5.94
CA TYR A 30 2.91 16.82 6.19
C TYR A 30 2.42 16.10 4.92
N LEU A 31 1.81 16.83 3.98
CA LEU A 31 1.38 16.29 2.69
C LEU A 31 2.53 15.66 1.90
N SER A 32 3.78 16.06 2.13
CA SER A 32 4.94 15.45 1.48
C SER A 32 5.10 13.97 1.85
N ALA A 33 4.82 13.60 3.10
CA ALA A 33 4.84 12.21 3.54
C ALA A 33 3.74 11.40 2.82
N LEU A 34 2.54 11.97 2.72
CA LEU A 34 1.41 11.33 2.02
C LEU A 34 1.67 11.15 0.52
N LYS A 35 2.36 12.10 -0.12
CA LYS A 35 2.77 11.99 -1.54
C LYS A 35 3.74 10.84 -1.73
N ILE A 36 4.79 10.75 -0.90
CA ILE A 36 5.76 9.65 -0.97
C ILE A 36 5.06 8.31 -0.74
N PHE A 37 4.15 8.23 0.23
CA PHE A 37 3.37 7.02 0.49
C PHE A 37 2.60 6.57 -0.76
N LEU A 38 1.79 7.46 -1.35
CA LEU A 38 0.99 7.14 -2.53
C LEU A 38 1.84 6.78 -3.75
N GLN A 39 2.99 7.43 -3.94
CA GLN A 39 3.82 7.26 -5.13
C GLN A 39 4.77 6.06 -5.04
N ALA A 40 5.31 5.76 -3.85
CA ALA A 40 6.36 4.76 -3.68
C ALA A 40 5.88 3.50 -2.96
N ILE A 41 4.91 3.61 -2.04
CA ILE A 41 4.45 2.49 -1.20
C ILE A 41 3.19 1.85 -1.76
N SER A 42 2.14 2.64 -2.07
CA SER A 42 0.87 2.10 -2.58
C SER A 42 1.00 1.25 -3.85
N PRO A 43 1.91 1.54 -4.80
CA PRO A 43 2.12 0.64 -5.93
C PRO A 43 2.79 -0.69 -5.55
N GLY A 44 3.52 -0.71 -4.44
CA GLY A 44 4.09 -1.93 -3.83
C GLY A 44 3.00 -2.89 -3.37
N GLU A 45 1.90 -2.40 -2.80
CA GLU A 45 0.73 -3.22 -2.43
C GLU A 45 0.14 -3.93 -3.66
N TYR A 46 0.00 -3.20 -4.77
CA TYR A 46 -0.49 -3.80 -6.02
C TYR A 46 0.51 -4.79 -6.62
N ALA A 47 1.82 -4.57 -6.44
CA ALA A 47 2.85 -5.52 -6.84
C ALA A 47 2.79 -6.79 -5.97
N ALA A 48 2.68 -6.64 -4.64
CA ALA A 48 2.53 -7.73 -3.69
C ALA A 48 1.28 -8.56 -3.99
N HIS A 49 0.13 -7.92 -4.28
CA HIS A 49 -1.08 -8.60 -4.75
C HIS A 49 -0.78 -9.56 -5.92
N LYS A 50 -0.12 -9.07 -6.97
CA LYS A 50 0.22 -9.89 -8.15
C LYS A 50 1.20 -11.01 -7.79
N GLY A 51 2.21 -10.71 -6.97
CA GLY A 51 3.19 -11.68 -6.50
C GLY A 51 2.54 -12.83 -5.73
N PHE A 52 1.72 -12.51 -4.72
CA PHE A 52 0.98 -13.48 -3.92
C PHE A 52 -0.04 -14.28 -4.74
N ALA A 53 -0.72 -13.64 -5.69
CA ALA A 53 -1.62 -14.34 -6.61
C ALA A 53 -0.87 -15.37 -7.47
N ARG A 54 0.32 -15.01 -7.97
CA ARG A 54 1.20 -15.93 -8.72
C ARG A 54 1.68 -17.08 -7.85
N VAL A 55 2.32 -16.79 -6.71
CA VAL A 55 2.91 -17.86 -5.88
C VAL A 55 1.83 -18.76 -5.26
N GLY A 56 0.63 -18.23 -5.01
CA GLY A 56 -0.55 -18.99 -4.62
C GLY A 56 -1.07 -19.96 -5.68
N ARG A 57 -0.56 -19.88 -6.91
CA ARG A 57 -0.77 -20.87 -7.98
C ARG A 57 0.46 -21.76 -8.20
N GLU A 58 1.67 -21.28 -7.92
CA GLU A 58 2.93 -22.02 -8.14
C GLU A 58 3.24 -23.03 -7.04
N PHE A 59 2.88 -22.75 -5.78
CA PHE A 59 3.15 -23.68 -4.68
C PHE A 59 2.38 -25.00 -4.86
N PRO A 60 2.99 -26.17 -4.56
CA PRO A 60 2.32 -27.46 -4.72
C PRO A 60 1.37 -27.81 -3.56
N GLY A 61 1.53 -27.16 -2.40
CA GLY A 61 0.74 -27.43 -1.21
C GLY A 61 -0.49 -26.54 -1.10
N VAL A 62 -1.66 -27.13 -0.86
CA VAL A 62 -2.95 -26.41 -0.74
C VAL A 62 -2.94 -25.39 0.41
N GLY A 63 -2.28 -25.70 1.53
CA GLY A 63 -2.13 -24.76 2.65
C GLY A 63 -1.45 -23.44 2.23
N PRO A 64 -0.20 -23.50 1.72
CA PRO A 64 0.47 -22.34 1.15
C PRO A 64 -0.31 -21.63 0.04
N GLN A 65 -0.99 -22.37 -0.85
CA GLN A 65 -1.81 -21.79 -1.91
C GLN A 65 -2.92 -20.91 -1.35
N VAL A 66 -3.73 -21.43 -0.43
CA VAL A 66 -4.84 -20.69 0.19
C VAL A 66 -4.31 -19.49 0.97
N ALA A 67 -3.22 -19.65 1.74
CA ALA A 67 -2.61 -18.56 2.49
C ALA A 67 -2.14 -17.42 1.56
N CYS A 68 -1.45 -17.75 0.46
CA CYS A 68 -1.01 -16.76 -0.52
C CYS A 68 -2.19 -16.07 -1.22
N GLN A 69 -3.26 -16.80 -1.55
CA GLN A 69 -4.45 -16.20 -2.17
C GLN A 69 -5.21 -15.27 -1.21
N MET A 70 -5.26 -15.62 0.09
CA MET A 70 -5.79 -14.73 1.13
C MET A 70 -4.94 -13.48 1.28
N GLN A 71 -3.61 -13.61 1.27
CA GLN A 71 -2.72 -12.44 1.28
C GLN A 71 -2.93 -11.58 0.03
N ALA A 72 -3.01 -12.19 -1.16
CA ALA A 72 -3.20 -11.47 -2.41
C ALA A 72 -4.48 -10.61 -2.39
N ILE A 73 -5.60 -11.13 -1.88
CA ILE A 73 -6.84 -10.34 -1.81
C ILE A 73 -6.77 -9.24 -0.73
N ASP A 74 -5.98 -9.42 0.32
CA ASP A 74 -5.73 -8.37 1.30
C ASP A 74 -4.84 -7.26 0.71
N GLU A 75 -3.83 -7.56 -0.12
CA GLU A 75 -2.98 -6.51 -0.72
C GLU A 75 -3.70 -5.68 -1.77
N ILE A 76 -4.64 -6.27 -2.54
CA ILE A 76 -5.47 -5.44 -3.43
C ILE A 76 -6.43 -4.56 -2.63
N ARG A 77 -6.91 -5.03 -1.46
CA ARG A 77 -7.68 -4.21 -0.52
C ARG A 77 -6.82 -3.04 -0.02
N HIS A 78 -5.56 -3.27 0.36
CA HIS A 78 -4.63 -2.22 0.76
C HIS A 78 -4.42 -1.20 -0.35
N ALA A 79 -4.06 -1.65 -1.56
CA ALA A 79 -3.86 -0.77 -2.71
C ALA A 79 -5.08 0.14 -2.98
N GLN A 80 -6.28 -0.45 -3.01
CA GLN A 80 -7.52 0.30 -3.30
C GLN A 80 -7.89 1.27 -2.16
N THR A 81 -7.85 0.80 -0.91
CA THR A 81 -8.21 1.65 0.25
C THR A 81 -7.22 2.79 0.44
N GLN A 82 -5.94 2.60 0.16
CA GLN A 82 -4.94 3.68 0.17
C GLN A 82 -5.23 4.73 -0.91
N ILE A 83 -5.58 4.32 -2.13
CA ILE A 83 -6.01 5.25 -3.19
C ILE A 83 -7.25 6.05 -2.77
N HIS A 84 -8.25 5.38 -2.20
CA HIS A 84 -9.46 6.05 -1.73
C HIS A 84 -9.18 7.00 -0.56
N ALA A 85 -8.31 6.63 0.38
CA ALA A 85 -7.90 7.50 1.49
C ALA A 85 -7.18 8.77 1.00
N MET A 86 -6.36 8.66 -0.04
CA MET A 86 -5.63 9.81 -0.61
C MET A 86 -6.47 10.62 -1.61
N SER A 87 -7.64 10.11 -2.03
CA SER A 87 -8.46 10.73 -3.07
C SER A 87 -8.88 12.16 -2.71
N ASN A 88 -9.21 12.42 -1.44
CA ASN A 88 -9.61 13.75 -1.00
C ASN A 88 -8.42 14.73 -1.04
N TYR A 89 -7.24 14.33 -0.58
CA TYR A 89 -6.04 15.16 -0.68
C TYR A 89 -5.69 15.50 -2.13
N ASN A 90 -5.83 14.54 -3.05
CA ASN A 90 -5.57 14.77 -4.48
C ASN A 90 -6.47 15.85 -5.11
N LYS A 91 -7.69 16.06 -4.59
CA LYS A 91 -8.59 17.12 -5.09
C LYS A 91 -8.07 18.52 -4.78
N PHE A 92 -7.35 18.69 -3.68
CA PHE A 92 -6.96 20.00 -3.14
C PHE A 92 -5.47 20.30 -3.24
N TYR A 93 -4.62 19.29 -3.42
CA TYR A 93 -3.17 19.44 -3.37
C TYR A 93 -2.46 18.77 -4.54
N SER A 94 -1.37 19.38 -4.98
CA SER A 94 -0.54 18.87 -6.07
C SER A 94 0.32 17.67 -5.68
N GLY A 95 0.78 16.92 -6.67
CA GLY A 95 1.72 15.79 -6.49
C GLY A 95 1.07 14.45 -6.14
N PHE A 96 -0.24 14.39 -5.92
CA PHE A 96 -0.97 13.12 -5.76
C PHE A 96 -1.50 12.56 -7.08
N HIS A 97 -1.62 13.41 -8.11
CA HIS A 97 -2.13 13.02 -9.42
C HIS A 97 -1.13 12.10 -10.14
N ALA A 98 -1.65 11.26 -11.03
CA ALA A 98 -0.85 10.42 -11.93
C ALA A 98 0.19 9.52 -11.22
N PHE A 99 0.01 9.20 -9.93
CA PHE A 99 0.99 8.41 -9.15
C PHE A 99 1.35 7.07 -9.83
N ALA A 100 0.37 6.39 -10.45
CA ALA A 100 0.60 5.13 -11.15
C ALA A 100 1.43 5.30 -12.43
N ASP A 101 1.17 6.38 -13.18
CA ASP A 101 1.92 6.73 -14.39
C ASP A 101 3.35 7.20 -14.02
N GLN A 102 3.48 8.00 -12.96
CA GLN A 102 4.75 8.57 -12.53
C GLN A 102 5.65 7.58 -11.76
N ARG A 103 5.08 6.53 -11.13
CA ARG A 103 5.83 5.48 -10.43
C ARG A 103 7.03 4.98 -11.24
N ASP A 104 6.81 4.80 -12.54
CA ASP A 104 7.77 4.18 -13.44
C ASP A 104 8.76 5.18 -14.08
N ARG A 105 8.60 6.48 -13.81
CA ARG A 105 9.34 7.57 -14.47
C ARG A 105 10.11 8.48 -13.50
N ILE A 106 9.70 8.55 -12.24
CA ILE A 106 10.38 9.34 -11.22
C ILE A 106 11.60 8.58 -10.70
N TRP A 107 12.74 9.29 -10.56
CA TRP A 107 13.99 8.66 -10.17
C TRP A 107 13.94 8.01 -8.78
N TYR A 108 13.33 8.65 -7.78
CA TYR A 108 13.32 8.10 -6.41
C TYR A 108 12.32 6.95 -6.24
N THR A 109 11.25 6.90 -7.04
CA THR A 109 10.31 5.76 -6.99
C THR A 109 10.94 4.50 -7.57
N SER A 110 12.02 4.62 -8.34
CA SER A 110 12.81 3.47 -8.81
C SER A 110 13.34 2.61 -7.66
N VAL A 111 13.61 3.18 -6.48
CA VAL A 111 14.13 2.44 -5.32
C VAL A 111 13.12 1.42 -4.81
N ALA A 112 11.90 1.88 -4.49
CA ALA A 112 10.82 0.99 -4.05
C ALA A 112 10.37 0.07 -5.19
N ARG A 113 10.30 0.59 -6.42
CA ARG A 113 9.97 -0.21 -7.59
C ARG A 113 10.94 -1.36 -7.80
N SER A 114 12.25 -1.09 -7.84
CA SER A 114 13.25 -2.12 -8.14
C SER A 114 13.27 -3.22 -7.08
N PHE A 115 13.04 -2.87 -5.81
CA PHE A 115 12.89 -3.87 -4.74
C PHE A 115 11.76 -4.87 -5.03
N PHE A 116 10.57 -4.38 -5.42
CA PHE A 116 9.44 -5.25 -5.76
C PHE A 116 9.64 -5.96 -7.10
N ASP A 117 10.20 -5.29 -8.11
CA ASP A 117 10.46 -5.89 -9.42
C ASP A 117 11.48 -7.04 -9.30
N ASP A 118 12.51 -6.91 -8.43
CA ASP A 118 13.47 -7.96 -8.10
C ASP A 118 12.77 -9.16 -7.45
N ALA A 119 12.06 -8.93 -6.33
CA ALA A 119 11.33 -9.99 -5.63
C ALA A 119 10.26 -10.68 -6.51
N MET A 120 9.57 -9.93 -7.37
CA MET A 120 8.61 -10.49 -8.33
C MET A 120 9.31 -11.25 -9.46
N SER A 121 10.54 -10.91 -9.84
CA SER A 121 11.28 -11.64 -10.88
C SER A 121 11.85 -12.97 -10.36
N ALA A 122 12.04 -13.08 -9.05
CA ALA A 122 12.53 -14.26 -8.38
C ALA A 122 11.52 -15.43 -8.36
N GLY A 123 12.03 -16.62 -8.01
CA GLY A 123 11.22 -17.82 -7.83
C GLY A 123 10.28 -17.74 -6.61
N PRO A 124 9.29 -18.65 -6.49
CA PRO A 124 8.24 -18.56 -5.48
C PRO A 124 8.76 -18.60 -4.04
N PHE A 125 9.82 -19.36 -3.77
CA PHE A 125 10.41 -19.45 -2.43
C PHE A 125 11.17 -18.17 -2.04
N GLU A 126 11.94 -17.62 -2.96
CA GLU A 126 12.66 -16.37 -2.73
C GLU A 126 11.70 -15.20 -2.55
N PHE A 127 10.62 -15.13 -3.35
CA PHE A 127 9.53 -14.18 -3.14
C PHE A 127 8.95 -14.26 -1.73
N MET A 128 8.71 -15.48 -1.20
CA MET A 128 8.20 -15.64 0.17
C MET A 128 9.20 -15.21 1.25
N ILE A 129 10.50 -15.41 1.04
CA ILE A 129 11.53 -14.92 1.96
C ILE A 129 11.66 -13.40 1.88
N ALA A 130 11.60 -12.82 0.70
CA ALA A 130 11.73 -11.38 0.48
C ALA A 130 10.51 -10.61 1.00
N ILE A 131 9.31 -10.97 0.53
CA ILE A 131 8.08 -10.24 0.85
C ILE A 131 7.43 -10.83 2.11
N GLY A 132 7.11 -12.12 2.12
CA GLY A 132 6.36 -12.73 3.22
C GLY A 132 7.08 -12.75 4.56
N PHE A 133 8.41 -12.94 4.58
CA PHE A 133 9.20 -12.96 5.81
C PHE A 133 9.92 -11.63 6.06
N SER A 134 10.82 -11.23 5.16
CA SER A 134 11.69 -10.08 5.43
C SER A 134 10.90 -8.77 5.50
N PHE A 135 10.03 -8.51 4.52
CA PHE A 135 9.25 -7.27 4.48
C PHE A 135 8.06 -7.29 5.43
N GLU A 136 7.17 -8.28 5.31
CA GLU A 136 5.90 -8.34 6.05
C GLU A 136 6.02 -8.75 7.52
N TYR A 137 7.14 -9.38 7.92
CA TYR A 137 7.35 -9.78 9.31
C TYR A 137 8.50 -9.04 9.99
N VAL A 138 9.71 -9.09 9.44
CA VAL A 138 10.90 -8.50 10.10
C VAL A 138 10.88 -6.97 10.05
N LEU A 139 10.57 -6.39 8.89
CA LEU A 139 10.72 -4.95 8.66
C LEU A 139 9.39 -4.17 8.71
N THR A 140 8.25 -4.85 8.75
CA THR A 140 6.92 -4.24 8.57
C THR A 140 6.68 -3.05 9.49
N ASN A 141 7.09 -3.14 10.75
CA ASN A 141 6.89 -2.07 11.72
C ASN A 141 7.70 -0.80 11.39
N LEU A 142 8.85 -0.94 10.73
CA LEU A 142 9.67 0.21 10.31
C LEU A 142 9.03 0.97 9.14
N LEU A 143 8.07 0.36 8.44
CA LEU A 143 7.26 1.04 7.43
C LEU A 143 5.92 1.49 8.02
N PHE A 144 5.16 0.58 8.61
CA PHE A 144 3.78 0.81 9.02
C PHE A 144 3.68 1.84 10.15
N VAL A 145 4.47 1.67 11.21
CA VAL A 145 4.34 2.52 12.41
C VAL A 145 4.64 3.99 12.07
N PRO A 146 5.75 4.35 11.40
CA PRO A 146 6.03 5.76 11.10
C PRO A 146 4.94 6.47 10.30
N PHE A 147 4.33 5.83 9.29
CA PHE A 147 3.25 6.46 8.52
C PHE A 147 1.95 6.55 9.31
N MET A 148 1.54 5.47 9.98
CA MET A 148 0.26 5.43 10.68
C MET A 148 0.27 6.23 11.97
N SER A 149 1.34 6.14 12.76
CA SER A 149 1.50 7.00 13.93
C SER A 149 1.77 8.44 13.51
N GLY A 150 2.57 8.67 12.46
CA GLY A 150 2.76 10.02 11.90
C GLY A 150 1.43 10.71 11.58
N ALA A 151 0.48 9.98 10.99
CA ALA A 151 -0.87 10.48 10.71
C ALA A 151 -1.73 10.74 11.96
N ALA A 152 -1.47 10.06 13.08
CA ALA A 152 -2.19 10.33 14.33
C ALA A 152 -1.68 11.59 15.04
N TYR A 153 -0.44 11.99 14.78
CA TYR A 153 0.22 13.15 15.40
C TYR A 153 0.27 14.40 14.50
N ASN A 154 -0.21 14.31 13.26
CA ASN A 154 -0.20 15.40 12.28
C ASN A 154 -1.55 15.59 11.62
#